data_AF-F6SNZ5-F1
#
_entry.id   AF-F6SNZ5-F1
#
_cell.length_a   1.000
_cell.length_b   1.000
_cell.length_c   1.000
_cell.angle_alpha   90.00
_cell.angle_beta   90.00
_cell.angle_gamma   90.00
#
_symmetry.space_group_name_H-M   'P 1'
#
loop_
_entity.id
_entity.type
_entity.pdbx_description
1 polymer ?
#
loop_
_entity_poly.entity_id
_entity_poly.type
_entity_poly.pdbx_seq_one_letter_code
_entity_poly.pdbx_strand_id
1 'polypeptide(L)'
;FGRVGGKGYPLDYKFMTRYNLLRMSILPESYTRAELEASLNGVLDHANWGIKPKNGPLNQHPLITSALPDRILNGSVTMKPNVQRFKEDSVVFVDGSEVKADAVVFATGYVFSFPFLKDSLINFRNKTSTDVYQMMWPLSVKHNTLCMIGHVQALATVNPLAEMQSRWATRVFKGLSKLPSEREMRNQVEEKHKQMKSHYYESQRHTIEVDHIPYMDFLAKEIGCKPNLWRIALTDLPLAKKMFFEYCTGYQYRLVGPGKWSGAREAIMTQTERMLHPLKCLPMHEEKKTGWWSYFIVVVIATVIYFVFNNYY
;
A
#
# COMPACT_ATOMS: atom_id res chain seq x y z
N PHE A 1 5.47 -7.97 7.21
CA PHE A 1 4.79 -8.64 6.08
C PHE A 1 5.82 -9.33 5.19
N GLY A 2 5.48 -10.47 4.58
CA GLY A 2 6.22 -11.02 3.44
C GLY A 2 5.75 -10.43 2.11
N ARG A 3 6.49 -10.66 1.02
CA ARG A 3 6.03 -10.30 -0.35
C ARG A 3 4.93 -11.23 -0.86
N VAL A 4 4.92 -12.46 -0.37
CA VAL A 4 3.96 -13.51 -0.74
C VAL A 4 2.72 -13.37 0.14
N GLY A 5 1.59 -13.07 -0.47
CA GLY A 5 0.28 -13.04 0.14
C GLY A 5 -0.48 -14.37 -0.01
N GLY A 6 -1.76 -14.35 0.37
CA GLY A 6 -2.60 -15.55 0.36
C GLY A 6 -2.66 -16.23 -1.02
N LYS A 7 -2.54 -17.57 -1.01
CA LYS A 7 -2.47 -18.43 -2.21
C LYS A 7 -1.28 -18.14 -3.14
N GLY A 8 -0.20 -17.54 -2.64
CA GLY A 8 1.02 -17.28 -3.41
C GLY A 8 0.98 -16.02 -4.29
N TYR A 9 -0.09 -15.22 -4.22
CA TYR A 9 -0.17 -13.95 -4.95
C TYR A 9 0.72 -12.89 -4.30
N PRO A 10 1.25 -11.91 -5.07
CA PRO A 10 1.87 -10.73 -4.48
C PRO A 10 0.94 -10.03 -3.47
N LEU A 11 1.50 -9.56 -2.36
CA LEU A 11 0.71 -8.95 -1.26
C LEU A 11 -0.08 -7.72 -1.73
N ASP A 12 0.58 -6.82 -2.44
CA ASP A 12 -0.01 -5.61 -3.00
C ASP A 12 -1.15 -5.92 -3.96
N TYR A 13 -1.03 -6.97 -4.77
CA TYR A 13 -2.05 -7.42 -5.71
C TYR A 13 -3.40 -7.72 -5.02
N LYS A 14 -3.36 -8.22 -3.78
CA LYS A 14 -4.57 -8.52 -2.99
C LYS A 14 -5.04 -7.35 -2.15
N PHE A 15 -4.12 -6.51 -1.67
CA PHE A 15 -4.44 -5.46 -0.72
C PHE A 15 -4.92 -4.17 -1.40
N MET A 16 -4.27 -3.76 -2.49
CA MET A 16 -4.55 -2.50 -3.21
C MET A 16 -5.67 -2.64 -4.25
N THR A 17 -6.88 -2.92 -3.76
CA THR A 17 -8.09 -3.09 -4.59
C THR A 17 -9.14 -2.03 -4.23
N ARG A 18 -10.02 -1.68 -5.18
CA ARG A 18 -11.13 -0.75 -4.91
C ARG A 18 -12.14 -1.35 -3.93
N TYR A 19 -12.31 -2.68 -3.95
CA TYR A 19 -13.10 -3.41 -2.96
C TYR A 19 -12.58 -3.20 -1.54
N ASN A 20 -11.27 -3.38 -1.30
CA ASN A 20 -10.70 -3.16 0.03
C ASN A 20 -10.79 -1.70 0.45
N LEU A 21 -10.59 -0.75 -0.47
CA LEU A 21 -10.79 0.67 -0.18
C LEU A 21 -12.22 0.95 0.27
N LEU A 22 -13.22 0.43 -0.44
CA LEU A 22 -14.64 0.58 -0.06
C LEU A 22 -14.90 -0.07 1.29
N ARG A 23 -14.39 -1.29 1.50
CA ARG A 23 -14.55 -2.02 2.76
C ARG A 23 -13.98 -1.22 3.93
N MET A 24 -12.77 -0.67 3.79
CA MET A 24 -12.13 0.16 4.81
C MET A 24 -12.86 1.48 5.06
N SER A 25 -13.56 2.03 4.06
CA SER A 25 -14.34 3.27 4.23
C SER A 25 -15.69 3.08 4.95
N ILE A 26 -16.22 1.85 4.97
CA ILE A 26 -17.53 1.53 5.56
C ILE A 26 -17.36 0.93 6.96
N LEU A 27 -16.31 0.14 7.17
CA LEU A 27 -16.09 -0.54 8.45
C LEU A 27 -15.48 0.40 9.50
N PRO A 28 -15.85 0.27 10.79
CA PRO A 28 -15.18 0.99 11.86
C PRO A 28 -13.68 0.70 11.89
N GLU A 29 -12.87 1.72 12.22
CA GLU A 29 -11.42 1.59 12.25
C GLU A 29 -10.96 0.44 13.17
N SER A 30 -11.60 0.28 14.33
CA SER A 30 -11.32 -0.81 15.29
C SER A 30 -11.41 -2.20 14.66
N TYR A 31 -12.40 -2.42 13.79
CA TYR A 31 -12.57 -3.70 13.09
C TYR A 31 -11.44 -3.92 12.08
N THR A 32 -11.15 -2.91 11.26
CA THR A 32 -10.07 -3.00 10.25
C THR A 32 -8.69 -3.23 10.90
N ARG A 33 -8.45 -2.61 12.06
CA ARG A 33 -7.23 -2.80 12.85
C ARG A 33 -7.13 -4.21 13.43
N ALA A 34 -8.21 -4.70 14.03
CA ALA A 34 -8.24 -6.04 14.60
C ALA A 34 -8.08 -7.13 13.52
N GLU A 35 -8.75 -6.96 12.37
CA GLU A 35 -8.62 -7.85 11.22
C GLU A 35 -7.18 -7.86 10.70
N LEU A 36 -6.55 -6.69 10.55
CA LEU A 36 -5.18 -6.59 10.10
C LEU A 36 -4.19 -7.19 11.10
N GLU A 37 -4.36 -6.93 12.40
CA GLU A 37 -3.54 -7.51 13.47
C GLU A 37 -3.66 -9.04 13.49
N ALA A 38 -4.88 -9.58 13.36
CA ALA A 38 -5.13 -11.01 13.28
C ALA A 38 -4.49 -11.61 12.02
N SER A 39 -4.61 -10.96 10.87
CA SER A 39 -3.97 -11.40 9.63
C SER A 39 -2.44 -11.39 9.73
N LEU A 40 -1.86 -10.43 10.43
CA LEU A 40 -0.41 -10.32 10.63
C LEU A 40 0.09 -11.39 11.60
N ASN A 41 -0.58 -11.54 12.73
CA ASN A 41 -0.21 -12.53 13.75
C ASN A 41 -0.48 -13.96 13.31
N GLY A 42 -1.41 -14.18 12.38
CA GLY A 42 -1.63 -15.49 11.76
C GLY A 42 -0.46 -15.99 10.91
N VAL A 43 0.43 -15.09 10.44
CA VAL A 43 1.68 -15.47 9.75
C VAL A 43 2.83 -15.58 10.74
N LEU A 44 2.93 -14.63 11.67
CA LEU A 44 4.01 -14.51 12.62
C LEU A 44 3.49 -13.83 13.89
N ASP A 45 3.50 -14.51 15.04
CA ASP A 45 3.12 -13.87 16.29
C ASP A 45 4.18 -12.82 16.67
N HIS A 46 3.86 -11.54 16.44
CA HIS A 46 4.81 -10.45 16.64
C HIS A 46 5.14 -10.23 18.13
N ALA A 47 4.28 -10.66 19.06
CA ALA A 47 4.54 -10.56 20.49
C ALA A 47 5.57 -11.61 20.93
N ASN A 48 5.38 -12.86 20.52
CA ASN A 48 6.32 -13.95 20.80
C ASN A 48 7.73 -13.67 20.23
N TRP A 49 7.79 -12.88 19.16
CA TRP A 49 9.03 -12.52 18.48
C TRP A 49 9.61 -11.17 18.93
N GLY A 50 8.99 -10.49 19.90
CA GLY A 50 9.49 -9.22 20.43
C GLY A 50 9.47 -8.05 19.44
N ILE A 51 8.67 -8.14 18.37
CA ILE A 51 8.59 -7.14 17.28
C ILE A 51 7.20 -6.48 17.19
N LYS A 52 6.32 -6.70 18.18
CA LYS A 52 5.00 -6.08 18.23
C LYS A 52 5.12 -4.57 18.43
N PRO A 53 4.57 -3.75 17.51
CA PRO A 53 4.59 -2.30 17.67
C PRO A 53 3.66 -1.85 18.81
N LYS A 54 4.07 -0.82 19.57
CA LYS A 54 3.26 -0.26 20.67
C LYS A 54 1.94 0.35 20.20
N ASN A 55 1.93 0.96 19.00
CA ASN A 55 0.80 1.73 18.49
C ASN A 55 -0.09 0.94 17.50
N GLY A 56 0.13 -0.37 17.32
CA GLY A 56 -0.67 -1.22 16.41
C GLY A 56 -0.34 -1.08 14.91
N PRO A 57 -1.06 -1.81 14.03
CA PRO A 57 -0.60 -2.14 12.67
C PRO A 57 -0.85 -1.11 11.54
N LEU A 58 -1.34 0.11 11.82
CA LEU A 58 -1.60 1.12 10.78
C LEU A 58 -0.97 2.49 11.06
N ASN A 59 -0.31 2.64 12.20
CA ASN A 59 0.28 3.92 12.62
C ASN A 59 1.68 4.13 12.03
N GLN A 60 2.19 3.19 11.25
CA GLN A 60 3.47 3.27 10.55
C GLN A 60 3.48 2.35 9.32
N HIS A 61 4.38 2.65 8.38
CA HIS A 61 4.61 1.75 7.25
C HIS A 61 5.13 0.39 7.72
N PRO A 62 4.58 -0.70 7.18
CA PRO A 62 5.07 -2.00 7.51
C PRO A 62 6.40 -2.33 6.85
N LEU A 63 7.23 -3.08 7.58
CA LEU A 63 8.38 -3.74 7.00
C LEU A 63 7.92 -4.89 6.08
N ILE A 64 8.37 -4.86 4.82
CA ILE A 64 8.19 -5.94 3.85
C ILE A 64 9.48 -6.75 3.74
N THR A 65 9.49 -7.96 4.28
CA THR A 65 10.63 -8.88 4.27
C THR A 65 10.16 -10.32 4.28
N SER A 66 10.78 -11.17 3.45
CA SER A 66 10.55 -12.62 3.46
C SER A 66 11.61 -13.37 4.27
N ALA A 67 12.74 -12.74 4.59
CA ALA A 67 13.90 -13.43 5.17
C ALA A 67 14.05 -13.20 6.68
N LEU A 68 13.53 -12.10 7.22
CA LEU A 68 13.73 -11.75 8.63
C LEU A 68 13.25 -12.86 9.59
N PRO A 69 12.08 -13.49 9.38
CA PRO A 69 11.64 -14.55 10.28
C PRO A 69 12.64 -15.72 10.36
N ASP A 70 13.09 -16.23 9.22
CA ASP A 70 14.05 -17.34 9.15
C ASP A 70 15.40 -16.98 9.78
N ARG A 71 15.84 -15.73 9.60
CA ARG A 71 17.11 -15.21 10.14
C ARG A 71 17.09 -15.07 11.66
N ILE A 72 15.94 -14.76 12.23
CA ILE A 72 15.78 -14.75 13.70
C ILE A 72 15.77 -16.18 14.22
N LEU A 73 15.01 -17.10 13.60
CA LEU A 73 14.91 -18.49 14.05
C LEU A 73 16.25 -19.24 14.04
N ASN A 74 17.08 -19.00 13.01
CA ASN A 74 18.39 -19.64 12.93
C ASN A 74 19.50 -18.91 13.72
N GLY A 75 19.16 -17.85 14.46
CA GLY A 75 20.09 -17.11 15.29
C GLY A 75 21.05 -16.15 14.55
N SER A 76 20.95 -16.04 13.22
CA SER A 76 21.79 -15.09 12.46
C SER A 76 21.41 -13.62 12.67
N VAL A 77 20.20 -13.34 13.14
CA VAL A 77 19.75 -12.01 13.56
C VAL A 77 19.15 -12.10 14.96
N THR A 78 19.64 -11.28 15.88
CA THR A 78 19.06 -11.13 17.22
C THR A 78 18.49 -9.74 17.36
N MET A 79 17.21 -9.65 17.72
CA MET A 79 16.54 -8.37 17.98
C MET A 79 17.04 -7.78 19.31
N LYS A 80 17.31 -6.48 19.33
CA LYS A 80 17.72 -5.72 20.51
C LYS A 80 16.87 -4.46 20.66
N PRO A 81 16.65 -3.96 21.89
CA PRO A 81 15.95 -2.69 22.09
C PRO A 81 16.81 -1.51 21.64
N ASN A 82 16.37 -0.29 21.90
CA ASN A 82 17.11 0.91 21.49
C ASN A 82 18.52 0.93 22.09
N VAL A 83 19.46 1.49 21.32
CA VAL A 83 20.83 1.76 21.79
C VAL A 83 20.78 2.85 22.85
N GLN A 84 21.44 2.61 23.99
CA GLN A 84 21.64 3.60 25.04
C GLN A 84 22.93 4.40 24.80
N ARG A 85 24.05 3.72 24.52
CA ARG A 85 25.35 4.34 24.22
C ARG A 85 26.28 3.38 23.51
N PHE A 86 27.27 3.94 22.83
CA PHE A 86 28.39 3.21 22.24
C PHE A 86 29.59 3.20 23.20
N LYS A 87 30.35 2.10 23.19
CA LYS A 87 31.71 2.01 23.74
C LYS A 87 32.70 1.81 22.59
N GLU A 88 33.97 1.63 22.94
CA GLU A 88 35.05 1.42 21.98
C GLU A 88 34.87 0.14 21.15
N ASP A 89 34.51 -0.99 21.79
CA ASP A 89 34.35 -2.29 21.13
C ASP A 89 32.94 -2.90 21.28
N SER A 90 31.97 -2.13 21.81
CA SER A 90 30.64 -2.65 22.15
C SER A 90 29.51 -1.62 22.09
N VAL A 91 28.28 -2.13 22.07
CA VAL A 91 27.04 -1.36 22.08
C VAL A 91 26.23 -1.72 23.33
N VAL A 92 25.85 -0.73 24.13
CA VAL A 92 25.00 -0.88 25.31
C VAL A 92 23.57 -0.48 24.95
N PHE A 93 22.62 -1.34 25.28
CA PHE A 93 21.19 -1.16 25.01
C PHE A 93 20.44 -0.68 26.25
N VAL A 94 19.23 -0.14 26.07
CA VAL A 94 18.41 0.43 27.16
C VAL A 94 17.96 -0.58 28.21
N ASP A 95 18.02 -1.88 27.91
CA ASP A 95 17.76 -2.96 28.86
C ASP A 95 19.00 -3.33 29.71
N GLY A 96 20.11 -2.62 29.52
CA GLY A 96 21.39 -2.88 30.17
C GLY A 96 22.23 -3.97 29.51
N SER A 97 21.72 -4.65 28.46
CA SER A 97 22.49 -5.64 27.73
C SER A 97 23.60 -4.97 26.89
N GLU A 98 24.68 -5.71 26.67
CA GLU A 98 25.86 -5.23 25.93
C GLU A 98 26.28 -6.28 24.89
N VAL A 99 26.65 -5.83 23.70
CA VAL A 99 27.11 -6.70 22.61
C VAL A 99 28.36 -6.12 21.98
N LYS A 100 29.39 -6.95 21.79
CA LYS A 100 30.56 -6.59 21.00
C LYS A 100 30.19 -6.46 19.54
N ALA A 101 30.68 -5.42 18.87
CA ALA A 101 30.36 -5.16 17.48
C ALA A 101 31.56 -4.57 16.74
N ASP A 102 31.92 -5.18 15.60
CA ASP A 102 32.98 -4.69 14.72
C ASP A 102 32.49 -3.54 13.82
N ALA A 103 31.19 -3.48 13.57
CA ALA A 103 30.57 -2.48 12.71
C ALA A 103 29.16 -2.11 13.18
N VAL A 104 28.79 -0.85 12.96
CA VAL A 104 27.45 -0.32 13.20
C VAL A 104 26.90 0.28 11.91
N VAL A 105 25.74 -0.20 11.47
CA VAL A 105 25.06 0.29 10.26
C VAL A 105 23.82 1.09 10.63
N PHE A 106 23.85 2.40 10.39
CA PHE A 106 22.71 3.28 10.63
C PHE A 106 21.72 3.25 9.47
N ALA A 107 20.73 2.34 9.55
CA ALA A 107 19.58 2.31 8.65
C ALA A 107 18.45 3.28 9.11
N THR A 108 18.81 4.52 9.46
CA THR A 108 17.90 5.48 10.14
C THR A 108 16.98 6.26 9.20
N GLY A 109 17.19 6.15 7.89
CA GLY A 109 16.41 6.82 6.84
C GLY A 109 17.20 7.93 6.14
N TYR A 110 16.49 8.76 5.39
CA TYR A 110 17.08 9.85 4.61
C TYR A 110 16.37 11.16 4.92
N VAL A 111 17.08 12.27 4.73
CA VAL A 111 16.51 13.61 4.61
C VAL A 111 16.61 14.03 3.15
N PHE A 112 15.60 14.70 2.63
CA PHE A 112 15.63 15.26 1.28
C PHE A 112 15.86 16.78 1.36
N SER A 113 16.61 17.30 0.39
CA SER A 113 16.84 18.73 0.20
C SER A 113 16.86 19.06 -1.29
N PHE A 114 16.58 20.31 -1.62
CA PHE A 114 16.59 20.80 -3.00
C PHE A 114 17.55 21.98 -3.11
N PRO A 115 18.89 21.75 -3.07
CA PRO A 115 19.89 22.81 -2.96
C PRO A 115 19.95 23.74 -4.18
N PHE A 116 19.31 23.35 -5.28
CA PHE A 116 19.14 24.16 -6.49
C PHE A 116 17.90 25.08 -6.44
N LEU A 117 17.05 24.98 -5.40
CA LEU A 117 15.91 25.86 -5.16
C LEU A 117 16.22 26.81 -3.99
N LYS A 118 15.66 28.01 -4.03
CA LYS A 118 15.70 28.92 -2.87
C LYS A 118 14.94 28.29 -1.70
N ASP A 119 15.50 28.34 -0.50
CA ASP A 119 14.90 27.75 0.73
C ASP A 119 13.47 28.23 0.99
N SER A 120 13.13 29.45 0.56
CA SER A 120 11.79 30.02 0.69
C SER A 120 10.72 29.32 -0.17
N LEU A 121 11.12 28.52 -1.18
CA LEU A 121 10.19 27.91 -2.13
C LEU A 121 9.56 26.63 -1.58
N ILE A 122 10.29 25.83 -0.81
CA ILE A 122 9.76 24.61 -0.22
C ILE A 122 10.03 24.67 1.28
N ASN A 123 9.03 25.18 2.02
CA ASN A 123 9.14 25.28 3.46
C ASN A 123 8.72 23.96 4.11
N PHE A 124 9.70 23.23 4.62
CA PHE A 124 9.49 22.06 5.47
C PHE A 124 9.24 22.54 6.90
N ARG A 125 7.99 22.86 7.22
CA ARG A 125 7.59 23.25 8.58
C ARG A 125 7.97 22.14 9.56
N ASN A 126 8.83 22.48 10.52
CA ASN A 126 9.27 21.62 11.62
C ASN A 126 9.81 20.25 11.20
N LYS A 127 10.31 20.11 9.96
CA LYS A 127 10.77 18.82 9.38
C LYS A 127 9.70 17.72 9.32
N THR A 128 8.44 18.04 9.60
CA THR A 128 7.32 17.07 9.70
C THR A 128 6.14 17.40 8.79
N SER A 129 6.13 18.57 8.14
CA SER A 129 5.03 18.99 7.26
C SER A 129 5.53 19.83 6.08
N THR A 130 4.83 19.77 4.95
CA THR A 130 5.23 20.42 3.70
C THR A 130 4.14 21.39 3.25
N ASP A 131 4.48 22.66 2.99
CA ASP A 131 3.54 23.63 2.40
C ASP A 131 3.41 23.43 0.87
N VAL A 132 3.11 22.19 0.47
CA VAL A 132 3.07 21.73 -0.93
C VAL A 132 1.71 21.11 -1.21
N TYR A 133 0.91 21.78 -2.03
CA TYR A 133 -0.41 21.31 -2.44
C TYR A 133 -0.31 20.01 -3.22
N GLN A 134 -1.03 19.00 -2.74
CA GLN A 134 -1.06 17.65 -3.31
C GLN A 134 0.33 17.03 -3.51
N MET A 135 1.31 17.42 -2.69
CA MET A 135 2.71 16.98 -2.81
C MET A 135 3.35 17.30 -4.17
N MET A 136 2.82 18.31 -4.87
CA MET A 136 3.30 18.75 -6.18
C MET A 136 3.54 20.25 -6.27
N TRP A 137 2.65 21.09 -5.73
CA TRP A 137 2.64 22.52 -6.03
C TRP A 137 3.03 23.34 -4.79
N PRO A 138 4.24 23.93 -4.73
CA PRO A 138 4.64 24.70 -3.57
C PRO A 138 3.83 25.99 -3.45
N LEU A 139 3.24 26.22 -2.27
CA LEU A 139 2.32 27.35 -2.02
C LEU A 139 3.00 28.73 -1.98
N SER A 140 4.33 28.74 -1.96
CA SER A 140 5.16 29.95 -1.98
C SER A 140 5.34 30.52 -3.39
N VAL A 141 5.09 29.72 -4.44
CA VAL A 141 5.28 30.15 -5.83
C VAL A 141 4.01 30.83 -6.34
N LYS A 142 4.10 32.12 -6.64
CA LYS A 142 2.96 32.93 -7.10
C LYS A 142 2.37 32.45 -8.44
N HIS A 143 3.20 31.93 -9.33
CA HIS A 143 2.80 31.43 -10.64
C HIS A 143 3.00 29.92 -10.69
N ASN A 144 1.98 29.18 -11.14
CA ASN A 144 1.97 27.71 -11.24
C ASN A 144 2.88 27.20 -12.38
N THR A 145 4.16 27.49 -12.27
CA THR A 145 5.23 27.27 -13.28
C THR A 145 6.31 26.32 -12.77
N LEU A 146 6.20 25.89 -11.52
CA LEU A 146 7.07 24.93 -10.87
C LEU A 146 6.22 23.89 -10.14
N CYS A 147 6.56 22.62 -10.30
CA CYS A 147 5.97 21.52 -9.55
C CYS A 147 7.02 20.45 -9.21
N MET A 148 6.71 19.65 -8.21
CA MET A 148 7.48 18.50 -7.77
C MET A 148 6.82 17.22 -8.31
N ILE A 149 7.63 16.32 -8.87
CA ILE A 149 7.19 15.02 -9.36
C ILE A 149 7.95 13.95 -8.58
N GLY A 150 7.26 12.91 -8.13
CA GLY A 150 7.82 11.83 -7.31
C GLY A 150 8.06 12.20 -5.85
N HIS A 151 7.72 13.42 -5.42
CA HIS A 151 7.83 13.85 -4.02
C HIS A 151 6.64 13.33 -3.19
N VAL A 152 6.44 12.01 -3.19
CA VAL A 152 5.28 11.37 -2.59
C VAL A 152 5.64 9.97 -2.10
N GLN A 153 5.08 9.57 -0.97
CA GLN A 153 5.22 8.23 -0.41
C GLN A 153 3.84 7.60 -0.24
N ALA A 154 3.70 6.35 -0.63
CA ALA A 154 2.47 5.58 -0.52
C ALA A 154 2.79 4.11 -0.25
N LEU A 155 1.81 3.36 0.26
CA LEU A 155 1.84 1.88 0.31
C LEU A 155 1.64 1.25 -1.07
N ALA A 156 2.36 1.74 -2.07
CA ALA A 156 2.29 1.31 -3.46
C ALA A 156 3.56 1.70 -4.23
N THR A 157 3.63 1.35 -5.51
CA THR A 157 4.70 1.79 -6.40
C THR A 157 4.60 3.29 -6.71
N VAL A 158 5.74 3.99 -6.66
CA VAL A 158 5.85 5.42 -6.97
C VAL A 158 5.72 5.71 -8.47
N ASN A 159 6.02 4.74 -9.33
CA ASN A 159 6.05 4.93 -10.78
C ASN A 159 4.72 5.43 -11.36
N PRO A 160 3.55 4.78 -11.11
CA PRO A 160 2.27 5.29 -11.60
C PRO A 160 1.86 6.60 -10.93
N LEU A 161 2.27 6.85 -9.69
CA LEU A 161 2.02 8.12 -9.00
C LEU A 161 2.75 9.25 -9.73
N ALA A 162 4.05 9.12 -9.96
CA ALA A 162 4.87 10.10 -10.67
C ALA A 162 4.39 10.32 -12.12
N GLU A 163 3.93 9.27 -12.80
CA GLU A 163 3.32 9.36 -14.13
C GLU A 163 2.03 10.20 -14.12
N MET A 164 1.12 9.95 -13.18
CA MET A 164 -0.10 10.73 -13.03
C MET A 164 0.17 12.18 -12.60
N GLN A 165 1.13 12.40 -11.70
CA GLN A 165 1.60 13.75 -11.34
C GLN A 165 2.10 14.48 -12.59
N SER A 166 2.90 13.82 -13.43
CA SER A 166 3.43 14.39 -14.67
C SER A 166 2.32 14.75 -15.67
N ARG A 167 1.30 13.89 -15.80
CA ARG A 167 0.13 14.16 -16.66
C ARG A 167 -0.66 15.38 -16.20
N TRP A 168 -0.84 15.57 -14.90
CA TRP A 168 -1.52 16.76 -14.39
C TRP A 168 -0.65 18.02 -14.53
N ALA A 169 0.63 17.94 -14.16
CA ALA A 169 1.58 19.05 -14.26
C ALA A 169 1.67 19.63 -15.67
N THR A 170 1.87 18.78 -16.68
CA THR A 170 1.95 19.23 -18.09
C THR A 170 0.68 19.90 -18.57
N ARG A 171 -0.50 19.46 -18.09
CA ARG A 171 -1.77 20.11 -18.43
C ARG A 171 -1.94 21.45 -17.74
N VAL A 172 -1.51 21.58 -16.49
CA VAL A 172 -1.50 22.86 -15.77
C VAL A 172 -0.57 23.86 -16.46
N PHE A 173 0.65 23.44 -16.81
CA PHE A 173 1.59 24.31 -17.53
C PHE A 173 1.09 24.74 -18.91
N LYS A 174 0.33 23.89 -19.61
CA LYS A 174 -0.32 24.24 -20.88
C LYS A 174 -1.62 25.04 -20.72
N GLY A 175 -2.07 25.32 -19.50
CA GLY A 175 -3.34 26.00 -19.22
C GLY A 175 -4.60 25.15 -19.51
N LEU A 176 -4.44 23.83 -19.72
CA LEU A 176 -5.54 22.88 -19.99
C LEU A 176 -6.23 22.37 -18.72
N SER A 177 -5.59 22.53 -17.56
CA SER A 177 -6.14 22.27 -16.23
C SER A 177 -5.79 23.46 -15.35
N LYS A 178 -6.70 23.88 -14.46
CA LYS A 178 -6.47 24.99 -13.53
C LYS A 178 -6.34 24.45 -12.12
N LEU A 179 -5.37 24.98 -11.37
CA LEU A 179 -5.32 24.74 -9.93
C LEU A 179 -6.43 25.53 -9.22
N PRO A 180 -6.87 25.10 -8.03
CA PRO A 180 -7.75 25.89 -7.17
C PRO A 180 -7.12 27.24 -6.79
N SER A 181 -7.91 28.10 -6.17
CA SER A 181 -7.38 29.35 -5.59
C SER A 181 -6.34 29.05 -4.50
N GLU A 182 -5.43 30.00 -4.27
CA GLU A 182 -4.39 29.86 -3.24
C GLU A 182 -4.98 29.57 -1.85
N ARG A 183 -6.11 30.21 -1.53
CA ARG A 183 -6.84 29.98 -0.27
C ARG A 183 -7.34 28.53 -0.16
N GLU A 184 -7.91 27.98 -1.23
CA GLU A 184 -8.38 26.59 -1.24
C GLU A 184 -7.22 25.60 -1.13
N MET A 185 -6.12 25.85 -1.83
CA MET A 185 -4.92 25.01 -1.74
C MET A 185 -4.33 25.03 -0.32
N ARG A 186 -4.24 26.20 0.31
CA ARG A 186 -3.79 26.35 1.71
C ARG A 186 -4.69 25.58 2.68
N ASN A 187 -6.00 25.74 2.57
CA ASN A 187 -6.97 25.04 3.42
C ASN A 187 -6.84 23.52 3.28
N GLN A 188 -6.70 23.00 2.06
CA GLN A 188 -6.55 21.55 1.82
C GLN A 188 -5.22 21.01 2.39
N VAL A 189 -4.13 21.78 2.30
CA VAL A 189 -2.84 21.40 2.91
C VAL A 189 -2.97 21.35 4.43
N GLU A 190 -3.61 22.34 5.06
CA GLU A 190 -3.84 22.35 6.51
C GLU A 190 -4.73 21.21 6.97
N GLU A 191 -5.80 20.90 6.24
CA GLU A 191 -6.68 19.77 6.52
C GLU A 191 -5.92 18.44 6.43
N LYS A 192 -5.10 18.27 5.38
CA LYS A 192 -4.25 17.09 5.23
C LYS A 192 -3.25 16.95 6.37
N HIS A 193 -2.63 18.06 6.80
CA HIS A 193 -1.73 18.03 7.96
C HIS A 193 -2.45 17.61 9.26
N LYS A 194 -3.69 18.08 9.47
CA LYS A 194 -4.50 17.65 10.62
C LYS A 194 -4.84 16.16 10.56
N GLN A 195 -5.23 15.66 9.38
CA GLN A 195 -5.51 14.23 9.17
C GLN A 195 -4.27 13.36 9.40
N MET A 196 -3.11 13.76 8.84
CA MET A 196 -1.87 13.00 9.04
C MET A 196 -1.45 12.93 10.50
N LYS A 197 -1.59 14.04 11.25
CA LYS A 197 -1.28 14.07 12.70
C LYS A 197 -2.19 13.19 13.54
N SER A 198 -3.43 12.92 13.10
CA SER A 198 -4.32 12.01 13.83
C SER A 198 -4.07 10.53 13.51
N HIS A 199 -3.58 10.21 12.31
CA HIS A 199 -3.39 8.83 11.85
C HIS A 199 -1.99 8.29 12.15
N TYR A 200 -0.96 9.12 12.02
CA TYR A 200 0.45 8.73 12.23
C TYR A 200 1.00 9.38 13.48
N TYR A 201 1.89 8.67 14.20
CA TYR A 201 2.65 9.30 15.27
C TYR A 201 3.61 10.34 14.69
N GLU A 202 3.92 11.38 15.47
CA GLU A 202 4.78 12.46 14.99
C GLU A 202 6.20 11.94 14.70
N SER A 203 6.57 11.95 13.42
CA SER A 203 7.86 11.48 12.94
C SER A 203 8.23 12.17 11.64
N GLN A 204 9.52 12.45 11.45
CA GLN A 204 10.06 12.94 10.19
C GLN A 204 9.92 11.93 9.03
N ARG A 205 9.49 10.69 9.32
CA ARG A 205 9.27 9.64 8.33
C ARG A 205 7.91 9.72 7.62
N HIS A 206 6.95 10.47 8.15
CA HIS A 206 5.56 10.48 7.68
C HIS A 206 5.14 11.85 7.13
N THR A 207 5.95 12.47 6.29
CA THR A 207 5.74 13.87 5.85
C THR A 207 5.09 14.00 4.47
N ILE A 208 5.21 12.97 3.62
CA ILE A 208 4.78 13.00 2.21
C ILE A 208 3.80 11.88 1.86
N GLU A 209 3.07 11.39 2.86
CA GLU A 209 2.18 10.24 2.74
C GLU A 209 0.92 10.53 1.92
N VAL A 210 0.53 9.55 1.08
CA VAL A 210 -0.75 9.50 0.38
C VAL A 210 -1.29 8.08 0.33
N ASP A 211 -2.61 7.96 0.32
CA ASP A 211 -3.27 6.71 -0.06
C ASP A 211 -3.29 6.57 -1.58
N HIS A 212 -2.75 5.45 -2.08
CA HIS A 212 -2.52 5.25 -3.52
C HIS A 212 -3.77 5.45 -4.37
N ILE A 213 -4.86 4.71 -4.11
CA ILE A 213 -6.07 4.77 -4.95
C ILE A 213 -6.77 6.13 -4.85
N PRO A 214 -7.04 6.69 -3.64
CA PRO A 214 -7.63 8.03 -3.51
C PRO A 214 -6.82 9.11 -4.23
N TYR A 215 -5.49 9.10 -4.10
CA TYR A 215 -4.63 10.09 -4.73
C TYR A 215 -4.61 9.95 -6.26
N MET A 216 -4.49 8.73 -6.79
CA MET A 216 -4.58 8.47 -8.23
C MET A 216 -5.95 8.89 -8.80
N ASP A 217 -7.05 8.59 -8.08
CA ASP A 217 -8.40 9.02 -8.45
C ASP A 217 -8.57 10.54 -8.42
N PHE A 218 -7.95 11.22 -7.45
CA PHE A 218 -7.91 12.69 -7.38
C PHE A 218 -7.22 13.26 -8.62
N LEU A 219 -5.98 12.85 -8.89
CA LEU A 219 -5.22 13.31 -10.06
C LEU A 219 -5.97 13.00 -11.38
N ALA A 220 -6.59 11.83 -11.46
CA ALA A 220 -7.37 11.43 -12.62
C ALA A 220 -8.63 12.28 -12.81
N LYS A 221 -9.24 12.78 -11.74
CA LYS A 221 -10.36 13.72 -11.80
C LYS A 221 -9.89 15.07 -12.36
N GLU A 222 -8.76 15.59 -11.89
CA GLU A 222 -8.18 16.87 -12.32
C GLU A 222 -7.83 16.92 -13.82
N ILE A 223 -7.55 15.76 -14.42
CA ILE A 223 -7.26 15.64 -15.86
C ILE A 223 -8.37 14.99 -16.68
N GLY A 224 -9.50 14.64 -16.05
CA GLY A 224 -10.65 14.04 -16.73
C GLY A 224 -10.43 12.62 -17.25
N CYS A 225 -9.54 11.85 -16.63
CA CYS A 225 -9.27 10.44 -16.98
C CYS A 225 -9.73 9.43 -15.91
N LYS A 226 -10.45 9.86 -14.87
CA LYS A 226 -11.00 8.96 -13.85
C LYS A 226 -12.11 8.09 -14.46
N PRO A 227 -11.96 6.75 -14.50
CA PRO A 227 -13.01 5.88 -15.02
C PRO A 227 -14.22 5.86 -14.07
N ASN A 228 -15.43 5.92 -14.63
CA ASN A 228 -16.67 5.76 -13.87
C ASN A 228 -17.04 4.28 -13.85
N LEU A 229 -16.81 3.60 -12.71
CA LEU A 229 -17.07 2.17 -12.57
C LEU A 229 -18.54 1.80 -12.80
N TRP A 230 -19.50 2.63 -12.38
CA TRP A 230 -20.92 2.36 -12.60
C TRP A 230 -21.27 2.34 -14.08
N ARG A 231 -20.79 3.33 -14.84
CA ARG A 231 -20.99 3.38 -16.30
C ARG A 231 -20.31 2.21 -17.01
N ILE A 232 -19.11 1.82 -16.56
CA ILE A 232 -18.42 0.64 -17.09
C ILE A 232 -19.20 -0.62 -16.74
N ALA A 233 -19.76 -0.77 -15.54
CA ALA A 233 -20.54 -1.95 -15.17
C ALA A 233 -21.79 -2.15 -16.04
N LEU A 234 -22.41 -1.06 -16.51
CA LEU A 234 -23.54 -1.10 -17.43
C LEU A 234 -23.18 -1.52 -18.86
N THR A 235 -21.91 -1.36 -19.27
CA THR A 235 -21.46 -1.57 -20.67
C THR A 235 -20.49 -2.74 -20.83
N ASP A 236 -19.68 -3.02 -19.81
CA ASP A 236 -18.63 -4.03 -19.76
C ASP A 236 -18.46 -4.53 -18.31
N LEU A 237 -19.41 -5.37 -17.89
CA LEU A 237 -19.42 -5.96 -16.55
C LEU A 237 -18.14 -6.76 -16.22
N PRO A 238 -17.54 -7.56 -17.12
CA PRO A 238 -16.27 -8.23 -16.86
C PRO A 238 -15.14 -7.26 -16.51
N LEU A 239 -15.00 -6.16 -17.24
CA LEU A 239 -14.00 -5.14 -16.95
C LEU A 239 -14.27 -4.48 -15.59
N ALA A 240 -15.52 -4.11 -15.30
CA ALA A 240 -15.89 -3.51 -14.01
C ALA A 240 -15.56 -4.42 -12.83
N LYS A 241 -15.84 -5.73 -12.93
CA LYS A 241 -15.50 -6.71 -11.89
C LYS A 241 -14.00 -6.77 -11.64
N LYS A 242 -13.17 -6.81 -12.70
CA LYS A 242 -11.71 -6.78 -12.55
C LYS A 242 -11.21 -5.49 -11.92
N MET A 243 -11.71 -4.34 -12.37
CA MET A 243 -11.31 -3.05 -11.81
C MET A 243 -11.68 -2.90 -10.32
N PHE A 244 -12.76 -3.55 -9.89
CA PHE A 244 -13.23 -3.46 -8.51
C PHE A 244 -12.51 -4.44 -7.57
N PHE A 245 -12.39 -5.72 -7.97
CA PHE A 245 -11.90 -6.79 -7.11
C PHE A 245 -10.40 -7.13 -7.29
N GLU A 246 -9.77 -6.74 -8.39
CA GLU A 246 -8.34 -6.97 -8.62
C GLU A 246 -7.51 -5.70 -8.33
N TYR A 247 -6.19 -5.86 -8.44
CA TYR A 247 -5.22 -4.80 -8.21
C TYR A 247 -5.48 -3.56 -9.06
N CYS A 248 -5.48 -2.39 -8.42
CA CYS A 248 -5.70 -1.11 -9.09
C CYS A 248 -4.42 -0.66 -9.83
N THR A 249 -4.28 -1.09 -11.08
CA THR A 249 -3.14 -0.75 -11.95
C THR A 249 -3.29 0.60 -12.65
N GLY A 250 -2.15 1.16 -13.07
CA GLY A 250 -2.10 2.38 -13.88
C GLY A 250 -2.91 2.31 -15.19
N TYR A 251 -3.11 1.11 -15.73
CA TYR A 251 -3.92 0.88 -16.94
C TYR A 251 -5.34 1.45 -16.82
N GLN A 252 -5.94 1.42 -15.62
CA GLN A 252 -7.29 1.94 -15.37
C GLN A 252 -7.41 3.43 -15.72
N TYR A 253 -6.35 4.21 -15.51
CA TYR A 253 -6.30 5.66 -15.77
C TYR A 253 -5.96 6.01 -17.23
N ARG A 254 -5.93 4.99 -18.10
CA ARG A 254 -5.76 5.10 -19.56
C ARG A 254 -6.98 4.57 -20.32
N LEU A 255 -8.08 4.23 -19.65
CA LEU A 255 -9.34 3.78 -20.27
C LEU A 255 -10.13 4.93 -20.91
N VAL A 256 -10.07 6.12 -20.31
CA VAL A 256 -10.85 7.30 -20.71
C VAL A 256 -10.01 8.57 -20.60
N GLY A 257 -10.49 9.65 -21.20
CA GLY A 257 -9.87 10.97 -21.10
C GLY A 257 -8.58 11.14 -21.91
N PRO A 258 -7.82 12.22 -21.66
CA PRO A 258 -6.60 12.55 -22.38
C PRO A 258 -5.52 11.48 -22.21
N GLY A 259 -4.92 11.05 -23.32
CA GLY A 259 -3.91 9.99 -23.32
C GLY A 259 -4.48 8.58 -23.16
N LYS A 260 -5.76 8.37 -23.52
CA LYS A 260 -6.38 7.04 -23.61
C LYS A 260 -5.50 6.09 -24.45
N TRP A 261 -5.38 4.85 -23.99
CA TRP A 261 -4.64 3.80 -24.67
C TRP A 261 -5.58 2.65 -25.06
N SER A 262 -5.56 2.25 -26.34
CA SER A 262 -6.43 1.19 -26.87
C SER A 262 -6.20 -0.16 -26.19
N GLY A 263 -4.96 -0.47 -25.82
CA GLY A 263 -4.59 -1.70 -25.10
C GLY A 263 -4.94 -1.72 -23.61
N ALA A 264 -5.46 -0.61 -23.04
CA ALA A 264 -5.68 -0.51 -21.59
C ALA A 264 -6.68 -1.55 -21.08
N ARG A 265 -7.76 -1.79 -21.83
CA ARG A 265 -8.76 -2.81 -21.48
C ARG A 265 -8.11 -4.19 -21.44
N GLU A 266 -7.46 -4.58 -22.53
CA GLU A 266 -6.84 -5.89 -22.66
C GLU A 266 -5.77 -6.11 -21.60
N ALA A 267 -4.95 -5.10 -21.33
CA ALA A 267 -3.96 -5.13 -20.27
C ALA A 267 -4.60 -5.41 -18.89
N ILE A 268 -5.74 -4.81 -18.56
CA ILE A 268 -6.47 -5.10 -17.31
C ILE A 268 -7.00 -6.54 -17.32
N MET A 269 -7.57 -6.98 -18.44
CA MET A 269 -8.16 -8.32 -18.53
C MET A 269 -7.13 -9.43 -18.31
N THR A 270 -5.91 -9.26 -18.81
CA THR A 270 -4.83 -10.28 -18.81
C THR A 270 -3.75 -10.03 -17.75
N GLN A 271 -3.91 -9.04 -16.85
CA GLN A 271 -2.87 -8.71 -15.85
C GLN A 271 -2.54 -9.88 -14.90
N THR A 272 -3.54 -10.64 -14.46
CA THR A 272 -3.36 -11.80 -13.57
C THR A 272 -2.56 -12.89 -14.26
N GLU A 273 -2.84 -13.12 -15.54
CA GLU A 273 -2.15 -14.11 -16.35
C GLU A 273 -0.68 -13.72 -16.51
N ARG A 274 -0.39 -12.48 -16.92
CA ARG A 274 0.99 -12.00 -17.04
C ARG A 274 1.77 -12.05 -15.73
N MET A 275 1.10 -11.79 -14.61
CA MET A 275 1.72 -11.88 -13.29
C MET A 275 2.06 -13.33 -12.91
N LEU A 276 1.19 -14.29 -13.23
CA LEU A 276 1.40 -15.71 -12.92
C LEU A 276 2.30 -16.42 -13.95
N HIS A 277 2.38 -15.92 -15.19
CA HIS A 277 3.14 -16.52 -16.27
C HIS A 277 4.60 -16.87 -15.88
N PRO A 278 5.41 -15.95 -15.31
CA PRO A 278 6.79 -16.28 -14.92
C PRO A 278 6.89 -17.26 -13.74
N LEU A 279 5.78 -17.54 -13.03
CA LEU A 279 5.76 -18.49 -11.90
C LEU A 279 5.38 -19.91 -12.34
N LYS A 280 4.75 -20.07 -13.50
CA LYS A 280 4.29 -21.35 -14.03
C LYS A 280 5.37 -21.99 -14.91
N CYS A 281 6.50 -22.36 -14.30
CA CYS A 281 7.65 -22.91 -15.02
C CYS A 281 7.49 -24.38 -15.45
N LEU A 282 6.48 -25.09 -14.92
CA LEU A 282 6.20 -26.48 -15.25
C LEU A 282 4.78 -26.63 -15.82
N PRO A 283 4.58 -27.52 -16.81
CA PRO A 283 3.24 -27.83 -17.30
C PRO A 283 2.41 -28.44 -16.17
N MET A 284 1.22 -27.88 -15.94
CA MET A 284 0.26 -28.46 -15.00
C MET A 284 -0.38 -29.70 -15.64
N HIS A 285 -0.34 -30.85 -14.97
CA HIS A 285 -1.34 -31.88 -15.22
C HIS A 285 -2.68 -31.42 -14.63
N GLU A 286 -3.73 -31.42 -15.45
CA GLU A 286 -5.08 -31.20 -14.96
C GLU A 286 -5.52 -32.40 -14.14
N GLU A 287 -5.30 -32.36 -12.83
CA GLU A 287 -6.01 -33.24 -11.92
C GLU A 287 -7.49 -32.83 -11.91
N LYS A 288 -8.37 -33.76 -12.31
CA LYS A 288 -9.81 -33.63 -12.09
C LYS A 288 -10.04 -33.44 -10.60
N LYS A 289 -10.35 -32.21 -10.18
CA LYS A 289 -10.77 -31.93 -8.81
C LYS A 289 -12.03 -32.74 -8.52
N THR A 290 -11.89 -33.82 -7.76
CA THR A 290 -13.01 -34.47 -7.09
C THR A 290 -13.62 -33.44 -6.15
N GLY A 291 -14.80 -32.94 -6.51
CA GLY A 291 -15.41 -31.79 -5.85
C GLY A 291 -15.65 -32.10 -4.38
N TRP A 292 -15.42 -31.13 -3.50
CA TRP A 292 -15.72 -31.25 -2.07
C TRP A 292 -17.17 -31.70 -1.78
N TRP A 293 -18.07 -31.43 -2.73
CA TRP A 293 -19.44 -31.95 -2.79
C TRP A 293 -19.53 -33.48 -2.80
N SER A 294 -18.64 -34.20 -3.49
CA SER A 294 -18.65 -35.68 -3.47
C SER A 294 -18.23 -36.21 -2.10
N TYR A 295 -17.28 -35.57 -1.42
CA TYR A 295 -16.92 -35.92 -0.05
C TYR A 295 -18.07 -35.62 0.94
N PHE A 296 -18.68 -34.44 0.84
CA PHE A 296 -19.81 -34.06 1.70
C PHE A 296 -21.02 -34.99 1.51
N ILE A 297 -21.34 -35.35 0.25
CA ILE A 297 -22.39 -36.32 -0.05
C ILE A 297 -22.06 -37.69 0.55
N VAL A 298 -20.82 -38.16 0.42
CA VAL A 298 -20.39 -39.43 1.03
C VAL A 298 -20.51 -39.39 2.55
N VAL A 299 -20.10 -38.31 3.20
CA VAL A 299 -20.21 -38.15 4.67
C VAL A 299 -21.67 -38.10 5.11
N VAL A 300 -22.53 -37.37 4.40
CA VAL A 300 -23.97 -37.32 4.70
C VAL A 300 -24.61 -38.69 4.53
N ILE A 301 -24.32 -39.41 3.43
CA ILE A 301 -24.82 -40.77 3.20
C ILE A 301 -24.34 -41.73 4.28
N ALA A 302 -23.04 -41.69 4.62
CA ALA A 302 -22.46 -42.54 5.67
C ALA A 302 -23.09 -42.24 7.04
N THR A 303 -23.38 -40.97 7.34
CA THR A 303 -24.03 -40.55 8.59
C THR A 303 -25.47 -41.04 8.63
N VAL A 304 -26.22 -40.92 7.53
CA VAL A 304 -27.60 -41.43 7.43
C VAL A 304 -27.63 -42.94 7.58
N ILE A 305 -26.74 -43.68 6.90
CA ILE A 305 -26.61 -45.14 7.04
C ILE A 305 -26.29 -45.50 8.51
N TYR A 306 -25.32 -44.83 9.13
CA TYR A 306 -24.97 -45.06 10.53
C TYR A 306 -26.18 -44.90 11.46
N PHE A 307 -26.95 -43.82 11.31
CA PHE A 307 -28.15 -43.59 12.13
C PHE A 307 -29.31 -44.53 11.80
N VAL A 308 -29.46 -44.97 10.55
CA VAL A 308 -30.49 -45.95 10.20
C VAL A 308 -30.15 -47.32 10.78
N PHE A 309 -28.90 -47.78 10.69
CA PHE A 309 -28.53 -49.13 11.14
C PHE A 309 -28.28 -49.24 12.65
N ASN A 310 -27.90 -48.15 13.34
CA ASN A 310 -27.73 -48.17 14.80
C ASN A 310 -28.99 -47.83 15.61
N ASN A 311 -30.13 -47.54 14.97
CA ASN A 311 -31.42 -47.34 15.65
C ASN A 311 -32.33 -48.58 15.60
N TYR A 312 -31.84 -49.73 15.12
CA TYR A 312 -32.58 -51.00 15.06
C TYR A 312 -32.09 -52.09 16.03
N TYR A 313 -31.37 -51.71 17.10
CA TYR A 313 -31.05 -52.59 18.23
C TYR A 313 -31.38 -51.93 19.56
#